data_AF-A0A7V9CNZ9-F1
#
_entry.id   AF-A0A7V9CNZ9-F1
#
_cell.length_a   1.000
_cell.length_b   1.000
_cell.length_c   1.000
_cell.angle_alpha   90.00
_cell.angle_beta   90.00
_cell.angle_gamma   90.00
#
_symmetry.space_group_name_H-M   'P 1'
#
loop_
_entity.id
_entity.type
_entity.pdbx_description
1 polymer ?
#
loop_
_entity_poly.entity_id
_entity_poly.type
_entity_poly.pdbx_seq_one_letter_code
_entity_poly.pdbx_strand_id
1 'polypeptide(L)' 'MTINFSRSMITGLVALALSSTAIQAQPLDERKELQVVQDVARQVRQYVNFTVFDSVNASLDNGTVTLTGKVTMPYKV' A
#
# COMPACT_ATOMS: atom_id res chain seq x y z
N MET A 1 -14.15 -43.65 -46.11
CA MET A 1 -13.09 -43.51 -45.10
C MET A 1 -13.74 -42.90 -43.86
N THR A 2 -13.99 -43.70 -42.82
CA THR A 2 -14.68 -43.24 -41.59
C THR A 2 -13.62 -42.96 -40.53
N ILE A 3 -13.71 -41.81 -39.84
CA ILE A 3 -12.76 -41.40 -38.81
C ILE A 3 -13.44 -41.60 -37.45
N ASN A 4 -12.93 -42.52 -36.63
CA ASN A 4 -13.41 -42.76 -35.26
C ASN A 4 -12.75 -41.77 -34.29
N PHE A 5 -13.53 -40.87 -33.70
CA PHE A 5 -13.09 -39.96 -32.64
C PHE A 5 -13.20 -40.65 -31.26
N SER A 6 -12.08 -40.76 -30.54
CA SER A 6 -12.03 -41.38 -29.21
C SER A 6 -12.60 -40.45 -28.13
N ARG A 7 -13.43 -41.00 -27.24
CA ARG A 7 -14.22 -40.29 -26.21
C ARG A 7 -13.39 -39.80 -25.00
N SER A 8 -12.07 -39.65 -25.14
CA SER A 8 -11.15 -39.41 -24.01
C SER A 8 -10.58 -37.99 -23.92
N MET A 9 -11.19 -37.01 -24.60
CA MET A 9 -10.72 -35.62 -24.60
C MET A 9 -11.84 -34.63 -24.27
N ILE A 10 -12.64 -34.89 -23.23
CA ILE A 10 -13.64 -33.91 -22.74
C ILE A 10 -13.43 -33.60 -21.25
N THR A 11 -12.71 -34.44 -20.50
CA THR A 11 -12.54 -34.28 -19.05
C THR A 11 -11.40 -33.34 -18.63
N GLY A 12 -10.66 -32.74 -19.57
CA GLY A 12 -9.50 -31.89 -19.27
C GLY A 12 -9.78 -30.38 -19.19
N LEU A 13 -10.94 -29.91 -19.66
CA LEU A 13 -11.21 -28.47 -19.85
C LEU A 13 -11.98 -27.79 -18.72
N VAL A 14 -12.44 -28.51 -17.70
CA VAL A 14 -13.26 -27.94 -16.60
C VAL A 14 -12.40 -27.48 -15.40
N ALA A 15 -11.12 -27.89 -15.31
CA ALA A 15 -10.27 -27.61 -14.15
C ALA A 15 -9.55 -26.24 -14.18
N LEU A 16 -9.63 -25.47 -15.27
CA LEU A 16 -8.95 -24.17 -15.40
C LEU A 16 -9.82 -22.96 -15.03
N ALA A 17 -11.08 -23.14 -14.63
CA ALA A 17 -11.99 -22.03 -14.34
C ALA A 17 -11.97 -21.52 -12.87
N LEU A 18 -11.18 -22.15 -11.98
CA LEU A 18 -11.19 -21.84 -10.53
C LEU A 18 -10.15 -20.82 -10.08
N SER A 19 -9.27 -20.34 -10.97
CA SER A 19 -8.37 -19.21 -10.65
C SER A 19 -9.10 -17.88 -10.86
N SER A 20 -10.30 -17.73 -10.29
CA SER A 20 -10.92 -16.42 -10.13
C SER A 20 -10.02 -15.59 -9.22
N THR A 21 -9.40 -14.58 -9.81
CA THR A 21 -8.61 -13.57 -9.11
C THR A 21 -9.39 -13.05 -7.91
N ALA A 22 -8.92 -13.38 -6.70
CA ALA A 22 -9.28 -12.63 -5.52
C ALA A 22 -8.71 -11.22 -5.69
N ILE A 23 -9.50 -10.33 -6.29
CA ILE A 23 -9.25 -8.90 -6.23
C ILE A 23 -9.43 -8.56 -4.76
N GLN A 24 -8.34 -8.59 -3.98
CA GLN A 24 -8.37 -8.09 -2.61
C GLN A 24 -8.80 -6.63 -2.68
N ALA A 25 -10.01 -6.36 -2.19
CA ALA A 25 -10.47 -5.01 -1.94
C ALA A 25 -9.50 -4.40 -0.93
N GLN A 26 -8.53 -3.63 -1.40
CA GLN A 26 -7.69 -2.82 -0.53
C GLN A 26 -8.63 -1.89 0.25
N PRO A 27 -8.58 -1.89 1.59
CA PRO A 27 -9.39 -0.98 2.38
C PRO A 27 -9.15 0.44 1.87
N LEU A 28 -10.22 1.14 1.49
CA LEU A 28 -10.12 2.54 1.07
C LEU A 28 -9.46 3.40 2.15
N ASP A 29 -9.61 2.99 3.41
CA ASP A 29 -8.98 3.59 4.57
C ASP A 29 -7.45 3.47 4.54
N GLU A 30 -6.88 2.32 4.18
CA GLU A 30 -5.41 2.16 4.08
C GLU A 30 -4.79 3.13 3.06
N ARG A 31 -5.44 3.33 1.91
CA ARG A 31 -4.95 4.32 0.92
C ARG A 31 -4.99 5.74 1.48
N LYS A 32 -6.04 6.07 2.21
CA LYS A 32 -6.22 7.39 2.84
C LYS A 32 -5.20 7.60 3.95
N GLU A 33 -4.92 6.59 4.76
CA GLU A 33 -3.90 6.63 5.79
C GLU A 33 -2.50 6.84 5.22
N LEU A 34 -2.15 6.11 4.16
CA LEU A 34 -0.88 6.30 3.45
C LEU A 34 -0.74 7.72 2.89
N GLN A 35 -1.82 8.29 2.34
CA GLN A 35 -1.82 9.67 1.87
C GLN A 35 -1.56 10.66 3.01
N VAL A 36 -2.21 10.48 4.16
CA VAL A 36 -1.99 11.33 5.35
C VAL A 36 -0.53 11.25 5.81
N VAL A 37 0.06 10.05 5.88
CA VAL A 37 1.48 9.88 6.26
C VAL A 37 2.40 10.57 5.27
N GLN A 38 2.15 10.45 3.96
CA GLN A 38 2.94 11.11 2.92
C GLN A 38 2.86 12.64 3.01
N ASP A 39 1.66 13.17 3.26
CA ASP A 39 1.43 14.60 3.40
C ASP A 39 2.14 15.17 4.62
N VAL A 40 2.06 14.48 5.76
CA VAL A 40 2.81 14.88 6.96
C VAL A 40 4.32 14.81 6.71
N ALA A 41 4.83 13.73 6.11
CA ALA A 41 6.25 13.62 5.77
C ALA A 41 6.73 14.71 4.81
N ARG A 42 5.85 15.18 3.92
CA ARG A 42 6.14 16.33 3.05
C ARG A 42 6.23 17.61 3.85
N GLN A 43 5.28 17.87 4.74
CA GLN A 43 5.27 19.06 5.59
C GLN A 43 6.48 19.13 6.53
N VAL A 44 6.84 18.01 7.16
CA VAL A 44 8.02 17.93 8.04
C VAL A 44 9.30 18.31 7.28
N ARG A 45 9.47 17.81 6.05
CA ARG A 45 10.64 18.12 5.21
C ARG A 45 10.67 19.56 4.69
N GLN A 46 9.51 20.19 4.57
CA GLN A 46 9.39 21.59 4.14
C GLN A 46 9.55 22.58 5.28
N TYR A 47 9.68 22.09 6.50
CA TYR A 47 9.95 22.93 7.64
C TYR A 47 11.28 23.68 7.43
N VAL A 48 11.25 25.01 7.60
CA VAL A 48 12.36 25.91 7.23
C VAL A 48 13.69 25.48 7.85
N ASN A 49 13.64 24.90 9.04
CA ASN A 49 14.80 24.50 9.81
C ASN A 49 15.06 22.98 9.78
N PHE A 50 14.47 22.24 8.83
CA PHE A 50 14.72 20.81 8.67
C PHE A 50 16.01 20.57 7.89
N THR A 51 16.93 19.84 8.50
CA THR A 51 18.28 19.59 8.01
C THR A 51 18.58 18.10 7.96
N VAL A 52 19.72 17.74 7.35
CA VAL A 52 20.21 16.36 7.30
C VAL A 52 20.56 15.76 8.68
N PHE A 53 20.67 16.59 9.71
CA PHE A 53 20.96 16.15 11.08
C PHE A 53 19.70 15.88 11.89
N ASP A 54 18.53 16.21 11.35
CA ASP A 54 17.25 15.99 12.01
C ASP A 54 16.72 14.59 11.71
N SER A 55 16.14 13.97 12.73
CA SER A 55 15.58 12.62 12.63
C SER A 55 14.19 12.65 13.25
N VAL A 56 13.17 12.50 12.41
CA VAL A 56 11.76 12.52 12.82
C VAL A 56 11.09 11.24 12.33
N ASN A 57 10.45 10.54 13.26
CA ASN A 57 9.59 9.40 12.99
C ASN A 57 8.12 9.84 13.09
N ALA A 58 7.30 9.33 12.18
CA ALA A 58 5.86 9.53 12.19
C ALA A 58 5.15 8.19 12.35
N SER A 59 4.20 8.12 13.27
CA SER A 59 3.24 7.02 13.37
C SER A 59 1.83 7.55 13.18
N LEU A 60 1.00 6.78 12.50
CA LEU A 60 -0.42 7.06 12.33
C LEU A 60 -1.21 5.97 13.05
N ASP A 61 -2.08 6.39 13.96
CA ASP A 61 -2.98 5.50 14.70
C ASP A 61 -4.38 6.13 14.71
N ASN A 62 -5.37 5.43 14.15
CA ASN A 62 -6.77 5.85 14.10
C ASN A 62 -6.96 7.32 13.65
N GLY A 63 -6.27 7.74 12.59
CA GLY A 63 -6.33 9.11 12.07
C GLY A 63 -5.49 10.15 12.82
N THR A 64 -4.85 9.79 13.93
CA THR A 64 -3.96 10.67 14.70
C THR A 64 -2.51 10.42 14.32
N VAL A 65 -1.81 11.48 13.89
CA VAL A 65 -0.38 11.41 13.57
C VAL A 65 0.45 11.85 14.77
N THR A 66 1.33 10.98 15.23
CA THR A 66 2.29 11.27 16.29
C THR A 66 3.68 11.41 15.68
N LEU A 67 4.35 12.53 15.97
CA LEU A 67 5.72 12.81 15.55
C LEU A 67 6.67 12.67 16.74
N THR A 68 7.77 11.92 16.56
CA THR A 68 8.80 11.73 17.59
C THR A 68 10.19 11.89 16.97
N GLY A 69 11.21 12.14 17.80
CA GLY A 69 12.60 12.17 17.35
C GLY A 69 13.38 13.36 17.86
N LYS A 70 14.40 13.77 17.10
CA LYS A 70 15.33 14.84 17.45
C LYS A 70 15.39 15.86 16.33
N VAL A 71 15.35 17.13 16.73
CA VAL A 71 15.55 18.28 15.85
C VAL A 71 16.61 19.19 16.45
N THR A 72 17.42 19.78 15.60
CA THR A 72 18.46 20.75 15.97
C THR A 72 17.86 22.12 16.32
N MET A 73 16.66 22.45 15.82
CA MET A 73 15.99 23.74 16.03
C MET A 73 14.49 23.58 16.37
N PRO A 74 14.12 23.36 17.65
CA PRO A 74 12.76 23.02 18.07
C PRO A 74 11.83 24.24 18.24
N TYR A 75 11.84 25.19 17.30
CA TYR A 75 10.97 26.36 17.35
C TYR A 75 10.44 26.72 15.96
N LYS A 76 9.13 26.99 15.87
CA LYS A 76 8.48 27.49 14.66
C LYS A 76 8.73 28.99 14.56
N VAL A 77 9.14 29.44 13.38
CA VAL A 77 9.25 30.87 13.02
C VAL A 77 7.90 31.39 12.57
#